data_AF-A0A8S0U4Y8-F1
#
_entry.id   AF-A0A8S0U4Y8-F1
#
_cell.length_a   1.000
_cell.length_b   1.000
_cell.length_c   1.000
_cell.angle_alpha   90.00
_cell.angle_beta   90.00
_cell.angle_gamma   90.00
#
_symmetry.space_group_name_H-M   'P 1'
#
loop_
_entity.id
_entity.type
_entity.pdbx_description
1 polymer ?
#
loop_
_entity_poly.entity_id
_entity_poly.type
_entity_poly.pdbx_seq_one_letter_code
_entity_poly.pdbx_strand_id
1 'polypeptide(L)'
;MSCLESWPEPVVRVQHLLDNGMKEIPECYVKKPSERPHFKESATGEIDIPVINLQDLFSEDDLLRQTTASLVDSACREWGFFQVVNHGVSHQLMVATREAWHEFFHLPLEEKQKYANSPSTYEGYGSRLGVEKGVSLDWSDYFFLHYLPISLRDEKKWPKLPVPCREHLMVAYVD
;
A
#
# COMPACT_ATOMS: atom_id res chain seq x y z
N MET A 1 3.52 4.72 -28.25
CA MET A 1 4.25 3.71 -27.46
C MET A 1 3.43 3.46 -26.22
N SER A 2 3.16 2.20 -25.90
CA SER A 2 2.45 1.87 -24.65
C SER A 2 3.32 2.26 -23.45
N CYS A 3 2.71 2.59 -22.30
CA CYS A 3 3.48 2.93 -21.09
C CYS A 3 4.42 1.78 -20.66
N LEU A 4 4.06 0.53 -20.98
CA LEU A 4 4.88 -0.65 -20.73
C LEU A 4 6.15 -0.71 -21.60
N GLU A 5 6.07 -0.28 -22.87
CA GLU A 5 7.23 -0.24 -23.78
C GLU A 5 8.28 0.81 -23.38
N SER A 6 7.90 1.81 -22.58
CA SER A 6 8.81 2.86 -22.16
C SER A 6 9.79 2.42 -21.06
N TRP A 7 9.55 1.26 -20.43
CA TRP A 7 10.39 0.77 -19.35
C TRP A 7 11.75 0.25 -19.82
N PRO A 8 12.81 0.44 -19.02
CA PRO A 8 14.16 -0.04 -19.34
C PRO A 8 14.29 -1.58 -19.33
N GLU A 9 13.35 -2.27 -18.67
CA GLU A 9 13.20 -3.72 -18.63
C GLU A 9 11.70 -4.06 -18.74
N PRO A 10 11.33 -5.24 -19.29
CA PRO A 10 9.94 -5.66 -19.35
C PRO A 10 9.27 -5.65 -17.98
N VAL A 11 8.10 -5.02 -17.88
CA VAL A 11 7.26 -5.06 -16.68
C VAL A 11 6.32 -6.25 -16.79
N VAL A 12 6.54 -7.23 -15.93
CA VAL A 12 5.67 -8.41 -15.81
C VAL A 12 4.82 -8.24 -14.56
N ARG A 13 3.51 -8.47 -14.66
CA ARG A 13 2.59 -8.41 -13.52
C ARG A 13 2.67 -9.69 -12.71
N VAL A 14 2.86 -9.56 -11.39
CA VAL A 14 3.04 -10.71 -10.49
C VAL A 14 1.77 -11.55 -10.41
N GLN A 15 0.59 -10.92 -10.40
CA GLN A 15 -0.67 -11.68 -10.41
C GLN A 15 -0.82 -12.49 -11.71
N HIS A 16 -0.56 -11.87 -12.87
CA HIS A 16 -0.67 -12.54 -14.17
C HIS A 16 0.28 -13.74 -14.29
N LEU A 17 1.46 -13.62 -13.71
CA LEU A 17 2.44 -14.69 -13.61
C LEU A 17 1.88 -15.93 -12.88
N LEU A 18 1.18 -15.73 -11.77
CA LEU A 18 0.51 -16.80 -11.03
C LEU A 18 -0.68 -17.38 -11.81
N ASP A 19 -1.49 -16.53 -12.42
CA ASP A 19 -2.66 -16.94 -13.20
C ASP A 19 -2.30 -17.86 -14.38
N ASN A 20 -1.09 -17.73 -14.92
CA ASN A 20 -0.56 -18.57 -16.01
C ASN A 20 0.16 -19.85 -15.53
N GLY A 21 0.02 -20.22 -14.26
CA GLY A 21 0.53 -21.50 -13.75
C GLY A 21 2.05 -21.55 -13.58
N MET A 22 2.66 -20.45 -13.19
CA MET A 22 4.09 -20.41 -12.82
C MET A 22 4.42 -21.49 -11.78
N LYS A 23 5.52 -22.20 -12.03
CA LYS A 23 6.03 -23.26 -11.15
C LYS A 23 7.20 -22.82 -10.27
N GLU A 24 7.96 -21.82 -10.72
CA GLU A 24 9.16 -21.34 -10.06
C GLU A 24 9.22 -19.81 -10.10
N ILE A 25 9.65 -19.21 -8.99
CA ILE A 25 9.80 -17.75 -8.85
C ILE A 25 10.97 -17.29 -9.75
N PRO A 26 10.77 -16.33 -10.66
CA PRO A 26 11.86 -15.79 -11.47
C PRO A 26 12.95 -15.14 -10.62
N GLU A 27 14.21 -15.27 -11.06
CA GLU A 27 15.39 -14.83 -10.31
C GLU A 27 15.35 -13.34 -9.92
N CYS A 28 14.71 -12.49 -10.75
CA CYS A 28 14.56 -11.07 -10.44
C CYS A 28 13.73 -10.79 -9.18
N TYR A 29 13.00 -11.76 -8.62
CA TYR A 29 12.27 -11.61 -7.37
C TYR A 29 12.93 -12.34 -6.20
N VAL A 30 14.01 -13.09 -6.45
CA VAL A 30 14.75 -13.80 -5.43
C VAL A 30 15.71 -12.81 -4.75
N LYS A 31 15.47 -12.52 -3.46
CA LYS A 31 16.37 -11.68 -2.67
C LYS A 31 17.71 -12.38 -2.44
N LYS A 32 18.79 -11.61 -2.31
CA LYS A 32 20.13 -12.15 -2.04
C LYS A 32 20.14 -12.86 -0.67
N PRO A 33 21.00 -13.86 -0.44
CA PRO A 33 21.04 -14.57 0.85
C PRO A 33 21.18 -13.65 2.07
N SER A 34 21.89 -12.52 1.94
CA SER A 34 22.06 -11.50 2.99
C SER A 34 20.83 -10.64 3.25
N GLU A 35 19.86 -10.61 2.34
CA GLU A 35 18.63 -9.82 2.42
C GLU A 35 17.42 -10.68 2.85
N ARG A 36 17.61 -12.01 2.92
CA ARG A 36 16.55 -12.93 3.33
C ARG A 36 16.34 -12.85 4.84
N PRO A 37 15.11 -13.11 5.33
CA PRO A 37 14.84 -13.11 6.76
C PRO A 37 15.80 -14.06 7.48
N HIS A 38 16.57 -13.53 8.41
CA HIS A 38 17.30 -14.34 9.38
C HIS A 38 16.35 -14.68 10.51
N PHE A 39 15.66 -15.82 10.40
CA PHE A 39 14.92 -16.37 11.53
C PHE A 39 15.93 -16.80 12.60
N LYS A 40 16.23 -15.89 13.55
CA LYS A 40 16.83 -16.31 14.81
C LYS A 40 15.76 -17.12 15.54
N GLU A 41 16.05 -18.38 15.85
CA GLU A 41 15.20 -19.27 16.67
C GLU A 41 14.97 -18.75 18.12
N SER A 42 15.30 -17.49 18.42
CA SER A 42 15.44 -16.96 19.78
C SER A 42 14.69 -15.65 20.04
N ALA A 43 13.65 -15.31 19.27
CA ALA A 43 12.70 -14.28 19.69
C ALA A 43 11.50 -14.97 20.38
N THR A 44 11.75 -15.56 21.54
CA THR A 44 10.71 -16.06 22.46
C THR A 44 10.05 -14.94 23.27
N GLY A 45 10.38 -13.68 22.99
CA GLY A 45 9.69 -12.52 23.53
C GLY A 45 8.62 -12.04 22.56
N GLU A 46 7.40 -11.87 23.04
CA GLU A 46 6.34 -11.17 22.31
C GLU A 46 6.85 -9.76 21.99
N ILE A 47 7.00 -9.44 20.70
CA ILE A 47 7.24 -8.06 20.27
C ILE A 47 5.89 -7.34 20.39
N ASP A 48 5.74 -6.56 21.45
CA ASP A 48 4.51 -5.81 21.73
C ASP A 48 4.56 -4.43 21.06
N ILE A 49 4.03 -4.35 19.83
CA ILE A 49 3.93 -3.10 19.08
C ILE A 49 2.92 -2.19 19.82
N PRO A 50 3.27 -0.92 20.14
CA PRO A 50 2.38 -0.04 20.87
C PRO A 50 1.00 0.10 20.21
N VAL A 51 -0.06 -0.01 21.01
CA VAL A 51 -1.45 0.23 20.58
C VAL A 51 -1.98 1.46 21.29
N ILE A 52 -2.36 2.49 20.53
CA ILE A 52 -2.77 3.79 21.06
C ILE A 52 -4.26 4.02 20.79
N ASN A 53 -5.01 4.31 21.84
CA ASN A 53 -6.38 4.78 21.74
C ASN A 53 -6.39 6.25 21.30
N LEU A 54 -6.70 6.51 20.03
CA LEU A 54 -6.58 7.84 19.44
C LEU A 54 -7.70 8.79 19.94
N GLN A 55 -8.85 8.25 20.34
CA GLN A 55 -9.96 9.04 20.88
C GLN A 55 -9.54 9.84 22.12
N ASP A 56 -8.60 9.30 22.91
CA ASP A 56 -8.13 9.92 24.15
C ASP A 56 -7.38 11.24 23.91
N LEU A 57 -6.87 11.48 22.69
CA LEU A 57 -6.31 12.78 22.28
C LEU A 57 -7.36 13.88 22.16
N PHE A 58 -8.65 13.53 22.11
CA PHE A 58 -9.77 14.46 22.00
C PHE A 58 -10.63 14.49 23.27
N SER A 59 -10.15 13.90 24.37
CA SER A 59 -10.83 13.89 25.66
C SER A 59 -10.91 15.29 26.29
N GLU A 60 -11.97 15.57 27.04
CA GLU A 60 -12.05 16.76 27.91
C GLU A 60 -11.11 16.67 29.12
N ASP A 61 -10.63 15.46 29.46
CA ASP A 61 -9.62 15.24 30.50
C ASP A 61 -8.21 15.59 29.99
N ASP A 62 -7.67 16.71 30.49
CA ASP A 62 -6.33 17.19 30.17
C ASP A 62 -5.21 16.18 30.48
N LEU A 63 -5.33 15.41 31.57
CA LEU A 63 -4.32 14.44 31.96
C LEU A 63 -4.31 13.25 30.99
N LEU A 64 -5.50 12.76 30.63
CA LEU A 64 -5.64 11.70 29.65
C LEU A 64 -5.07 12.13 28.29
N ARG A 65 -5.42 13.35 27.85
CA ARG A 65 -4.90 13.93 26.59
C ARG A 65 -3.38 14.02 26.57
N GLN A 66 -2.76 14.52 27.64
CA GLN A 66 -1.30 14.62 27.77
C GLN A 66 -0.62 13.25 27.83
N THR A 67 -1.24 12.29 28.52
CA THR A 67 -0.73 10.92 28.62
C THR A 67 -0.72 10.28 27.23
N THR A 68 -1.82 10.37 26.48
CA THR A 68 -1.91 9.80 25.13
C THR A 68 -0.93 10.49 24.17
N ALA A 69 -0.78 11.82 24.25
CA ALA A 69 0.22 12.53 23.45
C ALA A 69 1.65 12.06 23.75
N SER A 70 1.96 11.79 25.02
CA SER A 70 3.26 11.26 25.44
C SER A 70 3.49 9.82 24.95
N LEU A 71 2.44 9.00 24.89
CA LEU A 71 2.52 7.65 24.29
C LEU A 71 2.80 7.70 22.79
N VAL A 72 2.15 8.61 22.05
CA VAL A 72 2.43 8.82 20.61
C VAL A 72 3.88 9.24 20.41
N ASP A 73 4.36 10.17 21.23
CA ASP A 73 5.73 10.65 21.18
C ASP A 73 6.77 9.54 21.46
N SER A 74 6.58 8.76 22.54
CA SER A 74 7.43 7.62 22.86
C SER A 74 7.40 6.56 21.76
N ALA A 75 6.22 6.20 21.23
CA ALA A 75 6.11 5.26 20.12
C ALA A 75 6.83 5.75 18.85
N CYS A 76 6.74 7.04 18.53
CA CYS A 76 7.50 7.62 17.41
C CYS A 76 9.02 7.54 17.62
N ARG A 77 9.52 7.84 18.83
CA ARG A 77 10.96 7.86 19.13
C ARG A 77 11.58 6.48 19.27
N GLU A 78 10.88 5.57 19.94
CA GLU A 78 11.40 4.27 20.34
C GLU A 78 11.13 3.19 19.29
N TRP A 79 9.98 3.25 18.63
CA TRP A 79 9.56 2.26 17.64
C TRP A 79 9.57 2.79 16.20
N GLY A 80 9.19 4.05 16.00
CA GLY A 80 8.91 4.60 14.68
C GLY A 80 7.63 4.02 14.04
N PHE A 81 6.85 3.23 14.79
CA PHE A 81 5.62 2.58 14.35
C PHE A 81 4.71 2.28 15.55
N PHE A 82 3.40 2.36 15.37
CA PHE A 82 2.39 1.98 16.35
C PHE A 82 1.05 1.69 15.66
N GLN A 83 0.16 0.99 16.35
CA GLN A 83 -1.22 0.77 15.94
C GLN A 83 -2.13 1.79 16.60
N VAL A 84 -3.21 2.18 15.91
CA VAL A 84 -4.24 3.06 16.47
C VAL A 84 -5.57 2.34 16.56
N VAL A 85 -6.32 2.60 17.64
CA VAL A 85 -7.71 2.16 17.83
C VAL A 85 -8.58 3.37 18.16
N ASN A 86 -9.90 3.23 17.97
CA ASN A 86 -10.88 4.33 18.13
C ASN A 86 -10.47 5.61 17.39
N HIS A 87 -9.94 5.44 16.17
CA HIS A 87 -9.41 6.52 15.33
C HIS A 87 -10.50 7.31 14.58
N GLY A 88 -11.78 7.09 14.86
CA GLY A 88 -12.91 7.83 14.26
C GLY A 88 -13.34 7.39 12.85
N VAL A 89 -12.48 6.68 12.11
CA VAL A 89 -12.83 6.14 10.78
C VAL A 89 -13.84 5.00 10.91
N SER A 90 -14.94 5.08 10.14
CA SER A 90 -16.01 4.07 10.15
C SER A 90 -15.51 2.70 9.69
N HIS A 91 -15.80 1.65 10.47
CA HIS A 91 -15.53 0.27 10.08
C HIS A 91 -16.19 -0.12 8.75
N GLN A 92 -17.41 0.36 8.49
CA GLN A 92 -18.11 0.08 7.23
C GLN A 92 -17.35 0.66 6.04
N LEU A 93 -16.79 1.86 6.20
CA LEU A 93 -15.96 2.49 5.17
C LEU A 93 -14.66 1.72 4.92
N MET A 94 -13.97 1.29 5.98
CA MET A 94 -12.75 0.48 5.86
C MET A 94 -13.01 -0.81 5.09
N VAL A 95 -14.11 -1.49 5.39
CA VAL A 95 -14.53 -2.72 4.70
C VAL A 95 -14.84 -2.44 3.23
N ALA A 96 -15.70 -1.45 2.94
CA ALA A 96 -16.07 -1.09 1.57
C ALA A 96 -14.85 -0.68 0.72
N THR A 97 -13.91 0.07 1.32
CA THR A 97 -12.66 0.49 0.67
C THR A 97 -11.79 -0.72 0.29
N ARG A 98 -11.65 -1.67 1.20
CA ARG A 98 -10.89 -2.90 0.95
C ARG A 98 -11.55 -3.76 -0.13
N GLU A 99 -12.87 -3.90 -0.09
CA GLU A 99 -13.64 -4.65 -1.09
C GLU A 99 -13.51 -4.03 -2.48
N ALA A 100 -13.58 -2.71 -2.58
CA ALA A 100 -13.49 -2.03 -3.86
C ALA A 100 -12.09 -2.19 -4.52
N TRP A 101 -11.01 -2.16 -3.74
CA TRP A 101 -9.67 -2.50 -4.25
C TRP A 101 -9.54 -3.98 -4.59
N HIS A 102 -10.08 -4.88 -3.75
CA HIS A 102 -10.08 -6.30 -4.03
C HIS A 102 -10.76 -6.61 -5.38
N GLU A 103 -11.93 -6.03 -5.62
CA GLU A 103 -12.64 -6.10 -6.90
C GLU A 103 -11.81 -5.54 -8.06
N PHE A 104 -11.17 -4.38 -7.89
CA PHE A 104 -10.29 -3.81 -8.92
C PHE A 104 -9.17 -4.79 -9.32
N PHE A 105 -8.48 -5.42 -8.36
CA PHE A 105 -7.40 -6.38 -8.64
C PHE A 105 -7.93 -7.70 -9.23
N HIS A 106 -9.21 -8.01 -9.08
CA HIS A 106 -9.87 -9.16 -9.74
C HIS A 106 -10.35 -8.85 -11.16
N LEU A 107 -10.29 -7.60 -11.62
CA LEU A 107 -10.59 -7.27 -13.02
C LEU A 107 -9.58 -7.95 -13.97
N PRO A 108 -9.98 -8.20 -15.23
CA PRO A 108 -9.07 -8.67 -16.28
C PRO A 108 -7.81 -7.79 -16.39
N LEU A 109 -6.69 -8.39 -16.77
CA LEU A 109 -5.41 -7.69 -16.88
C LEU A 109 -5.52 -6.46 -17.79
N GLU A 110 -6.25 -6.57 -18.89
CA GLU A 110 -6.45 -5.53 -19.89
C GLU A 110 -7.16 -4.30 -19.29
N GLU A 111 -8.10 -4.51 -18.37
CA GLU A 111 -8.80 -3.43 -17.66
C GLU A 111 -7.87 -2.71 -16.69
N LYS A 112 -7.06 -3.46 -15.93
CA LYS A 112 -6.07 -2.89 -15.01
C LYS A 112 -4.96 -2.14 -15.74
N GLN A 113 -4.53 -2.64 -16.90
CA GLN A 113 -3.47 -2.04 -17.71
C GLN A 113 -3.84 -0.68 -18.32
N LYS A 114 -5.13 -0.34 -18.44
CA LYS A 114 -5.56 1.02 -18.84
C LYS A 114 -5.03 2.10 -17.90
N TYR A 115 -4.74 1.73 -16.66
CA TYR A 115 -4.20 2.60 -15.63
C TYR A 115 -2.71 2.39 -15.39
N ALA A 116 -2.01 1.62 -16.24
CA ALA A 116 -0.62 1.28 -15.99
C ALA A 116 0.27 2.52 -15.82
N ASN A 117 1.20 2.44 -14.88
CA ASN A 117 2.19 3.48 -14.63
C ASN A 117 3.32 3.46 -15.67
N SER A 118 4.31 4.33 -15.50
CA SER A 118 5.43 4.47 -16.45
C SER A 118 6.72 4.83 -15.73
N PRO A 119 7.90 4.76 -16.38
CA PRO A 119 9.17 5.14 -15.75
C PRO A 119 9.23 6.57 -15.22
N SER A 120 8.39 7.47 -15.76
CA SER A 120 8.34 8.88 -15.34
C SER A 120 7.39 9.14 -14.16
N THR A 121 6.54 8.17 -13.78
CA THR A 121 5.61 8.32 -12.67
C THR A 121 5.17 6.98 -12.11
N TYR A 122 5.15 6.87 -10.78
CA TYR A 122 4.62 5.70 -10.07
C TYR A 122 3.09 5.62 -10.11
N GLU A 123 2.41 6.69 -10.54
CA GLU A 123 0.94 6.80 -10.53
C GLU A 123 0.24 5.83 -11.49
N GLY A 124 -0.72 5.09 -10.94
CA GLY A 124 -1.48 4.05 -11.59
C GLY A 124 -1.08 2.63 -11.16
N TYR A 125 -1.46 1.65 -11.99
CA TYR A 125 -1.21 0.23 -11.77
C TYR A 125 0.23 -0.16 -12.09
N GLY A 126 0.98 -0.59 -11.07
CA GLY A 126 2.42 -0.91 -11.13
C GLY A 126 2.74 -2.33 -10.65
N SER A 127 3.94 -2.80 -10.99
CA SER A 127 4.50 -4.09 -10.53
C SER A 127 6.03 -3.99 -10.33
N ARG A 128 6.56 -2.77 -10.47
CA ARG A 128 7.97 -2.45 -10.38
C ARG A 128 8.14 -1.09 -9.75
N LEU A 129 9.08 -0.97 -8.83
CA LEU A 129 9.55 0.30 -8.30
C LEU A 129 10.94 0.56 -8.88
N GLY A 130 11.18 1.81 -9.28
CA GLY A 130 12.45 2.25 -9.88
C GLY A 130 12.69 1.77 -11.32
N VAL A 131 13.66 2.42 -11.95
CA VAL A 131 14.05 2.23 -13.36
C VAL A 131 15.43 1.58 -13.51
N GLU A 132 16.09 1.27 -12.39
CA GLU A 132 17.41 0.66 -12.38
C GLU A 132 17.35 -0.78 -12.88
N LYS A 133 18.28 -1.19 -13.74
CA LYS A 133 18.33 -2.55 -14.31
C LYS A 133 18.99 -3.52 -13.34
N GLY A 134 18.58 -4.79 -13.38
CA GLY A 134 19.21 -5.86 -12.59
C GLY A 134 19.00 -5.78 -11.07
N VAL A 135 18.05 -4.96 -10.61
CA VAL A 135 17.65 -4.91 -9.20
C VAL A 135 16.65 -6.02 -8.88
N SER A 136 16.70 -6.54 -7.64
CA SER A 136 15.68 -7.46 -7.16
C SER A 136 14.35 -6.72 -6.97
N LEU A 137 13.31 -7.23 -7.62
CA LEU A 137 11.95 -6.71 -7.59
C LEU A 137 11.21 -7.24 -6.36
N ASP A 138 10.09 -6.58 -6.05
CA ASP A 138 9.16 -7.04 -5.03
C ASP A 138 8.12 -7.97 -5.65
N TRP A 139 7.70 -8.98 -4.91
CA TRP A 139 6.65 -9.91 -5.33
C TRP A 139 5.27 -9.32 -5.12
N SER A 140 4.99 -8.21 -5.80
CA SER A 140 3.73 -7.49 -5.66
C SER A 140 3.33 -6.76 -6.93
N ASP A 141 2.01 -6.65 -7.11
CA ASP A 141 1.42 -5.59 -7.91
C ASP A 141 0.88 -4.51 -6.98
N TYR A 142 0.84 -3.27 -7.44
CA TYR A 142 0.36 -2.14 -6.64
C TYR A 142 -0.47 -1.16 -7.48
N PHE A 143 -1.19 -0.29 -6.79
CA PHE A 143 -1.81 0.88 -7.39
C PHE A 143 -1.44 2.11 -6.55
N PHE A 144 -0.97 3.18 -7.19
CA PHE A 144 -0.59 4.41 -6.52
C PHE A 144 -1.36 5.60 -7.10
N LEU A 145 -1.85 6.49 -6.24
CA LEU A 145 -2.61 7.68 -6.62
C LEU A 145 -2.18 8.89 -5.81
N HIS A 146 -2.03 10.04 -6.47
CA HIS A 146 -1.94 11.31 -5.76
C HIS A 146 -3.35 11.74 -5.34
N TYR A 147 -3.63 11.68 -4.03
CA TYR A 147 -4.89 12.21 -3.49
C TYR A 147 -4.82 13.72 -3.26
N LEU A 148 -3.81 14.17 -2.51
CA LEU A 148 -3.56 15.57 -2.18
C LEU A 148 -2.09 15.96 -2.40
N PRO A 149 -1.81 17.25 -2.70
CA PRO A 149 -2.79 18.30 -3.03
C PRO A 149 -3.51 18.04 -4.36
N ILE A 150 -4.70 18.63 -4.54
CA ILE A 150 -5.54 18.44 -5.75
C ILE A 150 -4.77 18.76 -7.04
N SER A 151 -3.81 19.69 -6.99
CA SER A 151 -2.97 20.07 -8.13
C SER A 151 -2.09 18.94 -8.69
N LEU A 152 -1.82 17.88 -7.91
CA LEU A 152 -1.06 16.72 -8.34
C LEU A 152 -1.93 15.57 -8.83
N ARG A 153 -3.26 15.68 -8.70
CA ARG A 153 -4.19 14.61 -9.03
C ARG A 153 -4.36 14.48 -10.56
N ASP A 154 -4.03 13.33 -11.12
CA ASP A 154 -4.39 12.99 -12.51
C ASP A 154 -5.67 12.16 -12.55
N GLU A 155 -6.83 12.80 -12.73
CA GLU A 155 -8.15 12.14 -12.84
C GLU A 155 -8.20 11.00 -13.88
N LYS A 156 -7.30 10.98 -14.88
CA LYS A 156 -7.26 9.88 -15.86
C LYS A 156 -6.70 8.59 -15.25
N LYS A 157 -5.92 8.68 -14.18
CA LYS A 157 -5.33 7.55 -13.45
C LYS A 157 -6.28 6.97 -12.41
N TRP A 158 -7.39 7.64 -12.10
CA TRP A 158 -8.36 7.14 -11.14
C TRP A 158 -9.26 6.06 -11.77
N PRO A 159 -9.35 4.87 -11.17
CA PRO A 159 -10.12 3.78 -11.73
C PRO A 159 -11.62 4.10 -11.72
N LYS A 160 -12.27 3.89 -12.87
CA LYS A 160 -13.73 4.04 -13.04
C LYS A 160 -14.51 2.79 -12.58
N LEU A 161 -13.81 1.69 -12.39
CA LEU A 161 -14.35 0.40 -11.97
C LEU A 161 -13.60 -0.07 -10.72
N PRO A 162 -14.28 -0.72 -9.78
CA PRO A 162 -15.74 -0.89 -9.70
C PRO A 162 -16.46 0.45 -9.43
N VAL A 163 -17.73 0.57 -9.80
CA VAL A 163 -18.47 1.86 -9.75
C VAL A 163 -18.64 2.43 -8.32
N PRO A 164 -18.62 1.66 -7.22
CA PRO A 164 -18.51 2.24 -5.87
C PRO A 164 -17.11 2.81 -5.56
N CYS A 165 -16.05 2.37 -6.26
CA CYS A 165 -14.65 2.64 -5.91
C CYS A 165 -14.31 4.13 -5.95
N ARG A 166 -14.78 4.86 -6.97
CA ARG A 166 -14.42 6.28 -7.12
C ARG A 166 -15.00 7.16 -6.01
N GLU A 167 -16.25 6.94 -5.60
CA GLU A 167 -16.91 7.78 -4.59
C GLU A 167 -16.50 7.39 -3.16
N HIS A 168 -16.29 6.11 -2.88
CA HIS A 168 -15.95 5.62 -1.53
C HIS A 168 -14.46 5.80 -1.19
N LEU A 169 -13.56 5.72 -2.18
CA LEU A 169 -12.13 5.97 -1.98
C LEU A 169 -11.79 7.46 -1.81
N MET A 170 -12.67 8.37 -2.23
CA MET A 170 -12.34 9.79 -2.37
C MET A 170 -12.85 10.71 -1.25
N VAL A 171 -13.86 10.33 -0.45
CA VAL A 171 -14.58 11.35 0.38
C VAL A 171 -14.61 11.04 1.89
N ALA A 172 -14.18 9.87 2.36
CA ALA A 172 -14.38 9.54 3.78
C ALA A 172 -13.18 8.93 4.51
N TYR A 173 -12.10 8.56 3.81
CA TYR A 173 -10.92 7.94 4.46
C TYR A 173 -9.84 8.97 4.83
N VAL A 174 -9.90 10.18 4.25
CA VAL A 174 -8.89 11.22 4.42
C VAL A 174 -9.50 12.56 4.87
N ASP A 175 -10.83 12.71 4.78
CA ASP A 175 -11.60 13.81 5.38
C ASP A 175 -12.12 13.38 6.76
#